data_AF-W0AB47-F1
#
_entry.id   AF-W0AB47-F1
#
_cell.length_a   1.000
_cell.length_b   1.000
_cell.length_c   1.000
_cell.angle_alpha   90.00
_cell.angle_beta   90.00
_cell.angle_gamma   90.00
#
_symmetry.space_group_name_H-M   'P 1'
#
loop_
_entity.id
_entity.type
_entity.pdbx_description
1 polymer ?
#
loop_
_entity_poly.entity_id
_entity_poly.type
_entity_poly.pdbx_seq_one_letter_code
_entity_poly.pdbx_strand_id
1 'polypeptide(L)'
;MTHNSTTPLIAGTEALPYIEMTEDEFLARFHPMPNHLSDTAGFDFGEGGCLFEASGPELAFVRAQPPAKVWTVIEGDDGLEITDGMHVVNRLGYLVTVRCCPPNVAVSVPLDG
;
A
#
# COMPACT_ATOMS: atom_id res chain seq x y z
N MET A 1 -4.31 37.05 28.79
CA MET A 1 -3.47 37.15 27.58
C MET A 1 -4.01 36.15 26.58
N THR A 2 -4.89 36.61 25.70
CA THR A 2 -5.59 35.83 24.69
C THR A 2 -4.78 35.85 23.40
N HIS A 3 -4.28 34.69 22.97
CA HIS A 3 -3.88 34.48 21.59
C HIS A 3 -4.76 33.36 21.04
N ASN A 4 -5.87 33.74 20.40
CA ASN A 4 -6.51 32.84 19.45
C ASN A 4 -6.42 33.54 18.09
N SER A 5 -5.30 33.29 17.42
CA SER A 5 -5.04 33.78 16.09
C SER A 5 -5.89 32.98 15.12
N THR A 6 -6.90 33.64 14.55
CA THR A 6 -7.60 33.21 13.35
C THR A 6 -6.58 33.08 12.20
N THR A 7 -6.30 31.85 11.78
CA THR A 7 -5.53 31.58 10.55
C THR A 7 -6.51 31.48 9.37
N PRO A 8 -6.28 32.20 8.26
CA PRO A 8 -7.15 32.16 7.09
C PRO A 8 -7.00 30.85 6.29
N LEU A 9 -8.12 30.43 5.68
CA LEU A 9 -8.20 29.37 4.68
C LEU A 9 -7.38 29.74 3.45
N ILE A 10 -6.27 29.03 3.23
CA ILE A 10 -5.54 28.99 1.96
C ILE A 10 -5.55 27.53 1.53
N ALA A 11 -6.08 27.23 0.34
CA ALA A 11 -6.01 25.92 -0.27
C ALA A 11 -4.53 25.55 -0.52
N GLY A 12 -3.91 24.92 0.46
CA GLY A 12 -2.54 24.43 0.40
C GLY A 12 -2.54 22.97 -0.06
N THR A 13 -1.71 22.66 -1.04
CA THR A 13 -1.20 21.31 -1.26
C THR A 13 -0.40 20.92 -0.01
N GLU A 14 -1.06 20.42 1.03
CA GLU A 14 -0.37 19.77 2.14
C GLU A 14 0.26 18.50 1.58
N ALA A 15 1.59 18.44 1.57
CA ALA A 15 2.30 17.19 1.30
C ALA A 15 1.78 16.15 2.30
N LEU A 16 1.24 15.04 1.80
CA LEU A 16 0.75 13.98 2.67
C LEU A 16 1.88 13.58 3.62
N PRO A 17 1.62 13.41 4.93
CA PRO A 17 2.60 12.84 5.83
C PRO A 17 3.04 11.48 5.28
N TYR A 18 4.36 11.35 5.11
CA TYR A 18 5.01 10.13 4.67
C TYR A 18 5.36 9.27 5.89
N ILE A 19 4.96 8.01 5.85
CA ILE A 19 5.19 7.03 6.90
C ILE A 19 5.99 5.88 6.28
N GLU A 20 7.23 5.75 6.71
CA GLU A 20 8.03 4.56 6.47
C GLU A 20 7.79 3.57 7.63
N MET A 21 7.63 2.29 7.32
CA MET A 21 7.52 1.23 8.31
C MET A 21 8.19 -0.05 7.82
N THR A 22 8.47 -0.99 8.72
CA THR A 22 9.06 -2.27 8.34
C THR A 22 8.03 -3.26 7.77
N GLU A 23 8.50 -4.31 7.10
CA GLU A 23 7.64 -5.41 6.64
C GLU A 23 6.83 -6.00 7.81
N ASP A 24 7.48 -6.31 8.94
CA ASP A 24 6.79 -6.83 10.13
C ASP A 24 5.66 -5.90 10.63
N GLU A 25 5.89 -4.58 10.63
CA GLU A 25 4.86 -3.61 11.01
C GLU A 25 3.71 -3.58 10.01
N PHE A 26 4.01 -3.67 8.71
CA PHE A 26 3.00 -3.77 7.66
C PHE A 26 2.13 -5.01 7.82
N LEU A 27 2.75 -6.18 8.05
CA LEU A 27 2.05 -7.45 8.27
C LEU A 27 1.15 -7.37 9.51
N ALA A 28 1.69 -6.91 10.63
CA ALA A 28 0.96 -6.78 11.89
C ALA A 28 -0.18 -5.75 11.83
N ARG A 29 -0.04 -4.71 11.00
CA ARG A 29 -1.00 -3.59 10.94
C ARG A 29 -2.07 -3.80 9.88
N PHE A 30 -1.74 -4.35 8.71
CA PHE A 30 -2.65 -4.38 7.58
C PHE A 30 -3.11 -5.78 7.20
N HIS A 31 -2.31 -6.81 7.48
CA HIS A 31 -2.60 -8.21 7.20
C HIS A 31 -2.89 -8.43 5.71
N PRO A 32 -1.86 -8.61 4.86
CA PRO A 32 -2.07 -8.92 3.45
C PRO A 32 -2.83 -10.25 3.30
N MET A 33 -3.71 -10.30 2.32
CA MET A 33 -4.54 -11.46 2.02
C MET A 33 -3.85 -12.34 0.99
N PRO A 34 -3.80 -13.67 1.21
CA PRO A 34 -3.34 -14.62 0.21
C PRO A 34 -4.14 -14.50 -1.10
N ASN A 35 -3.44 -14.61 -2.22
CA ASN A 35 -4.02 -14.60 -3.54
C ASN A 35 -4.72 -15.94 -3.83
N HIS A 36 -6.01 -16.00 -3.53
CA HIS A 36 -6.85 -17.18 -3.79
C HIS A 36 -7.10 -17.48 -5.27
N LEU A 37 -6.63 -16.64 -6.20
CA LEU A 37 -6.75 -16.87 -7.65
C LEU A 37 -5.51 -17.57 -8.24
N SER A 38 -4.42 -17.65 -7.49
CA SER A 38 -3.15 -18.24 -7.93
C SER A 38 -2.45 -18.99 -6.80
N ASP A 39 -2.38 -20.31 -6.92
CA ASP A 39 -1.68 -21.17 -5.95
C ASP A 39 -0.15 -21.00 -5.97
N THR A 40 0.39 -20.32 -6.99
CA THR A 40 1.83 -20.06 -7.16
C THR A 40 2.15 -18.57 -7.06
N ALA A 41 1.27 -17.78 -6.41
CA ALA A 41 1.52 -16.37 -6.18
C ALA A 41 2.83 -16.16 -5.39
N GLY A 42 3.57 -15.09 -5.72
CA GLY A 42 4.74 -14.65 -4.97
C GLY A 42 4.34 -13.90 -3.69
N PHE A 43 5.34 -13.39 -2.97
CA PHE A 43 5.16 -12.65 -1.71
C PHE A 43 4.43 -13.47 -0.65
N ASP A 44 5.03 -14.59 -0.26
CA ASP A 44 4.55 -15.43 0.83
C ASP A 44 5.10 -14.92 2.17
N PHE A 45 4.20 -14.41 3.01
CA PHE A 45 4.52 -13.94 4.36
C PHE A 45 4.23 -15.01 5.43
N GLY A 46 4.11 -16.28 5.03
CA GLY A 46 3.89 -17.44 5.91
C GLY A 46 2.46 -18.00 5.90
N GLU A 47 1.52 -17.36 5.18
CA GLU A 47 0.13 -17.82 5.02
C GLU A 47 -0.26 -18.06 3.55
N GLY A 48 0.69 -18.04 2.62
CA GLY A 48 0.51 -18.17 1.18
C GLY A 48 0.92 -16.91 0.42
N GLY A 49 1.17 -17.06 -0.88
CA GLY A 49 1.54 -15.96 -1.76
C GLY A 49 0.44 -14.91 -1.88
N CYS A 50 0.77 -13.64 -1.61
CA CYS A 50 -0.17 -12.53 -1.57
C CYS A 50 -0.15 -11.65 -2.83
N LEU A 51 0.79 -11.86 -3.75
CA LEU A 51 0.94 -11.00 -4.93
C LEU A 51 -0.15 -11.29 -5.97
N PHE A 52 -0.92 -10.25 -6.32
CA PHE A 52 -1.87 -10.25 -7.43
C PHE A 52 -1.24 -9.64 -8.69
N GLU A 53 -1.43 -10.29 -9.83
CA GLU A 53 -0.92 -9.79 -11.10
C GLU A 53 -1.55 -8.46 -11.51
N ALA A 54 -0.78 -7.67 -12.25
CA ALA A 54 -1.21 -6.37 -12.77
C ALA A 54 -2.02 -6.45 -14.07
N SER A 55 -2.58 -7.63 -14.38
CA SER A 55 -3.41 -7.88 -15.56
C SER A 55 -4.47 -8.97 -15.29
N GLY A 56 -5.35 -9.21 -16.27
CA GLY A 56 -6.26 -10.36 -16.23
C GLY A 56 -7.28 -10.36 -15.08
N PRO A 57 -7.71 -11.55 -14.62
CA PRO A 57 -8.74 -11.69 -13.60
C PRO A 57 -8.28 -11.19 -12.22
N GLU A 58 -6.99 -11.27 -11.92
CA GLU A 58 -6.42 -10.77 -10.66
C GLU A 58 -6.52 -9.25 -10.57
N LEU A 59 -6.16 -8.53 -11.64
CA LEU A 59 -6.35 -7.08 -11.69
C LEU A 59 -7.82 -6.68 -11.53
N ALA A 60 -8.76 -7.47 -12.10
CA ALA A 60 -10.18 -7.21 -11.93
C ALA A 60 -10.62 -7.36 -10.47
N PHE A 61 -10.11 -8.39 -9.77
CA PHE A 61 -10.33 -8.58 -8.33
C PHE A 61 -9.76 -7.41 -7.50
N VAL A 62 -8.52 -7.00 -7.76
CA VAL A 62 -7.87 -5.88 -7.06
C VAL A 62 -8.65 -4.58 -7.27
N ARG A 63 -9.10 -4.30 -8.50
CA ARG A 63 -9.90 -3.10 -8.82
C ARG A 63 -11.28 -3.09 -8.17
N ALA A 64 -11.81 -4.24 -7.78
CA ALA A 64 -13.07 -4.33 -7.04
C ALA A 64 -12.88 -4.06 -5.54
N GLN A 65 -11.64 -4.02 -5.04
CA GLN A 65 -11.36 -3.73 -3.64
C GLN A 65 -11.45 -2.24 -3.33
N PRO A 66 -11.75 -1.87 -2.06
CA PRO A 66 -11.60 -0.50 -1.61
C PRO A 66 -10.17 0.01 -1.87
N PRO A 67 -9.97 1.21 -2.46
CA PRO A 67 -8.64 1.73 -2.78
C PRO A 67 -7.68 1.76 -1.58
N ALA A 68 -8.21 2.03 -0.38
CA ALA A 68 -7.44 2.04 0.86
C ALA A 68 -6.95 0.66 1.31
N LYS A 69 -7.38 -0.43 0.67
CA LYS A 69 -6.88 -1.80 0.92
C LYS A 69 -5.91 -2.28 -0.15
N VAL A 70 -5.73 -1.51 -1.21
CA VAL A 70 -4.85 -1.86 -2.31
C VAL A 70 -3.49 -1.23 -2.06
N TRP A 71 -2.46 -2.04 -2.23
CA TRP A 71 -1.07 -1.64 -2.15
C TRP A 71 -0.38 -2.09 -3.42
N THR A 72 0.66 -1.38 -3.82
CA THR A 72 1.47 -1.76 -4.97
C THR A 72 2.84 -2.18 -4.49
N VAL A 73 3.31 -3.33 -4.98
CA VAL A 73 4.72 -3.69 -4.90
C VAL A 73 5.43 -3.06 -6.08
N ILE A 74 6.40 -2.20 -5.80
CA ILE A 74 7.23 -1.54 -6.81
C ILE A 74 8.69 -2.00 -6.70
N GLU A 75 9.40 -1.94 -7.81
CA GLU A 75 10.85 -2.10 -7.86
C GLU A 75 11.46 -0.70 -8.04
N GLY A 76 12.02 -0.17 -6.95
CA GLY A 76 12.74 1.09 -6.92
C GLY A 76 14.24 0.92 -7.09
N ASP A 77 14.98 2.03 -7.03
CA ASP A 77 16.44 2.03 -7.15
C ASP A 77 17.13 1.25 -6.01
N ASP A 78 16.60 1.29 -4.79
CA ASP A 78 17.16 0.64 -3.60
C ASP A 78 16.62 -0.79 -3.37
N GLY A 79 15.70 -1.27 -4.21
CA GLY A 79 15.10 -2.61 -4.09
C GLY A 79 13.58 -2.61 -4.18
N LEU A 80 12.95 -3.63 -3.61
CA LEU A 80 11.50 -3.77 -3.61
C LEU A 80 10.87 -2.96 -2.48
N GLU A 81 9.74 -2.34 -2.77
CA GLU A 81 8.98 -1.56 -1.79
C GLU A 81 7.48 -1.82 -1.95
N ILE A 82 6.75 -1.85 -0.83
CA ILE A 82 5.29 -1.79 -0.83
C ILE A 82 4.86 -0.35 -0.56
N THR A 83 4.04 0.21 -1.45
CA THR A 83 3.47 1.55 -1.30
C THR A 83 1.94 1.54 -1.35
N ASP A 84 1.30 2.49 -0.68
CA ASP A 84 -0.17 2.58 -0.66
C ASP A 84 -0.75 2.93 -2.04
N GLY A 85 -1.95 2.42 -2.29
CA GLY A 85 -2.71 2.71 -3.50
C GLY A 85 -2.33 1.85 -4.70
N MET A 86 -2.95 2.19 -5.84
CA MET A 86 -2.79 1.48 -7.11
C MET A 86 -1.90 2.29 -8.05
N HIS A 87 -0.60 1.97 -8.05
CA HIS A 87 0.36 2.56 -8.98
C HIS A 87 0.38 1.77 -10.28
N VAL A 88 0.76 2.44 -11.37
CA VAL A 88 0.80 1.86 -12.72
C VAL A 88 2.20 1.84 -13.34
N VAL A 89 3.21 2.40 -12.66
CA VAL A 89 4.60 2.48 -13.14
C VAL A 89 5.49 1.68 -12.20
N ASN A 90 6.54 1.04 -12.74
CA ASN A 90 7.55 0.25 -12.00
C ASN A 90 6.95 -0.69 -10.96
N ARG A 91 5.82 -1.32 -11.29
CA ARG A 91 5.09 -2.23 -10.41
C ARG A 91 5.34 -3.67 -10.79
N LEU A 92 5.53 -4.51 -9.78
CA LEU A 92 5.52 -5.96 -9.92
C LEU A 92 4.09 -6.50 -9.85
N GLY A 93 3.26 -5.93 -8.99
CA GLY A 93 1.89 -6.36 -8.78
C GLY A 93 1.24 -5.62 -7.62
N TYR A 94 0.14 -6.17 -7.13
CA TYR A 94 -0.66 -5.57 -6.06
C TYR A 94 -0.80 -6.51 -4.87
N LEU A 95 -0.94 -5.93 -3.69
CA LEU A 95 -1.38 -6.62 -2.49
C LEU A 95 -2.76 -6.09 -2.08
N VAL A 96 -3.56 -6.95 -1.49
CA VAL A 96 -4.84 -6.58 -0.89
C VAL A 96 -4.79 -6.87 0.59
N THR A 97 -5.10 -5.89 1.43
CA THR A 97 -5.03 -6.05 2.89
C THR A 97 -6.41 -6.16 3.53
N VAL A 98 -6.47 -6.86 4.67
CA VAL A 98 -7.71 -6.96 5.45
C VAL A 98 -8.11 -5.59 6.00
N ARG A 99 -7.14 -4.81 6.49
CA ARG A 99 -7.37 -3.48 7.07
C ARG A 99 -6.96 -2.37 6.09
N CYS A 100 -7.69 -1.26 6.16
CA CYS A 100 -7.46 -0.11 5.30
C CYS A 100 -6.25 0.71 5.78
N CYS A 101 -5.45 1.22 4.83
CA CYS A 101 -4.57 2.35 5.03
C CYS A 101 -5.38 3.56 5.52
N PRO A 102 -4.91 4.29 6.54
CA PRO A 102 -5.56 5.53 6.97
C PRO A 102 -5.61 6.55 5.82
N PRO A 103 -6.65 7.38 5.73
CA PRO A 103 -6.73 8.41 4.70
C PRO A 103 -5.68 9.51 4.94
N ASN A 104 -5.27 10.17 3.86
CA ASN A 104 -4.35 11.32 3.87
C ASN A 104 -2.96 11.00 4.46
N VAL A 105 -2.43 9.80 4.23
CA VAL A 105 -1.02 9.47 4.48
C VAL A 105 -0.45 8.84 3.21
N ALA A 106 0.85 8.97 3.02
CA ALA A 106 1.59 8.15 2.08
C ALA A 106 2.39 7.12 2.89
N VAL A 107 2.30 5.85 2.54
CA VAL A 107 3.02 4.77 3.24
C VAL A 107 4.01 4.12 2.29
N SER A 108 5.21 3.85 2.82
CA SER A 108 6.24 3.04 2.18
C SER A 108 6.73 1.97 3.15
N VAL A 109 7.00 0.79 2.60
CA VAL A 109 7.53 -0.36 3.29
C VAL A 109 8.68 -0.91 2.44
N PRO A 110 9.93 -0.50 2.70
CA PRO A 110 11.08 -1.10 2.03
C PRO A 110 11.19 -2.57 2.43
N LEU A 111 11.40 -3.43 1.44
CA LEU A 111 11.58 -4.86 1.63
C LEU A 111 13.08 -5.15 1.59
N ASP A 112 13.64 -5.42 2.77
CA ASP A 112 15.04 -5.86 2.90
C ASP A 112 15.15 -7.28 2.33
N GLY A 113 16.06 -7.46 1.36
CA GLY A 113 16.22 -8.71 0.59
C GLY A 113 17.05 -9.79 1.28
#